data_AF-A0A8T6RRK0-F1
#
_entry.id   AF-A0A8T6RRK0-F1
#
_cell.length_a   1.000
_cell.length_b   1.000
_cell.length_c   1.000
_cell.angle_alpha   90.00
_cell.angle_beta   90.00
_cell.angle_gamma   90.00
#
_symmetry.space_group_name_H-M   'P 1'
#
loop_
_entity.id
_entity.type
_entity.pdbx_description
1 polymer ?
#
loop_
_entity_poly.entity_id
_entity_poly.type
_entity_poly.pdbx_seq_one_letter_code
_entity_poly.pdbx_strand_id
1 'polypeptide(L)'
;MEIKEFYVYILECISSKGKKSFYTGYTKSLENRIQLHSEGKGAKYTRGKQIKLLFYQSFKNRSEAMKVERNLKKLSKKQKIELILSNKNLIKEENT
;
A
#
# COMPACT_ATOMS: atom_id res chain seq x y z
N MET A 1 -1.12 -5.38 26.34
CA MET A 1 -0.39 -5.99 25.20
C MET A 1 -0.62 -5.12 23.99
N GLU A 2 0.41 -4.43 23.48
CA GLU A 2 0.30 -3.77 22.18
C GLU A 2 0.00 -4.83 21.11
N ILE A 3 -1.15 -4.72 20.46
CA ILE A 3 -1.45 -5.52 19.28
C ILE A 3 -0.50 -5.02 18.20
N LYS A 4 0.56 -5.78 17.91
CA LYS A 4 1.47 -5.47 16.82
C LYS A 4 0.78 -5.72 15.50
N GLU A 5 0.21 -4.67 14.94
CA GLU A 5 -0.43 -4.72 13.64
C GLU A 5 0.62 -4.67 12.52
N PHE A 6 0.49 -5.58 11.57
CA PHE A 6 1.24 -5.59 10.33
C PHE A 6 0.32 -5.10 9.23
N TYR A 7 0.74 -4.07 8.52
CA TYR A 7 -0.01 -3.50 7.40
C TYR A 7 0.59 -3.99 6.10
N VAL A 8 -0.25 -4.53 5.22
CA VAL A 8 0.08 -4.74 3.81
C VAL A 8 -0.57 -3.63 3.01
N TYR A 9 0.16 -3.03 2.07
CA TYR A 9 -0.30 -1.85 1.37
C TYR A 9 0.04 -1.86 -0.12
N ILE A 10 -0.75 -1.12 -0.89
CA ILE A 10 -0.50 -0.82 -2.30
C ILE A 10 -0.42 0.70 -2.46
N LEU A 11 0.73 1.17 -2.93
CA LEU A 11 0.95 2.56 -3.33
C LEU A 11 0.89 2.70 -4.85
N GLU A 12 0.27 3.77 -5.31
CA GLU A 12 0.47 4.29 -6.65
C GLU A 12 1.64 5.26 -6.64
N CYS A 13 2.66 4.95 -7.43
CA CYS A 13 3.82 5.80 -7.65
C CYS A 13 3.71 6.39 -9.05
N ILE A 14 3.62 7.71 -9.12
CA ILE A 14 3.55 8.48 -10.36
C ILE A 14 4.92 9.10 -10.62
N SER A 15 5.53 8.73 -11.75
CA SER A 15 6.78 9.34 -12.21
C SER A 15 6.55 10.77 -12.69
N SER A 16 7.59 11.60 -12.70
CA SER A 16 7.57 12.94 -13.30
C SER A 16 7.13 12.95 -14.77
N LYS A 17 7.31 11.83 -15.49
CA LYS A 17 6.81 11.62 -16.86
C LYS A 17 5.34 11.15 -16.95
N GLY A 18 4.57 11.21 -15.86
CA GLY A 18 3.17 10.76 -15.80
C GLY A 18 2.96 9.24 -15.76
N LYS A 19 4.04 8.43 -15.79
CA LYS A 19 3.93 6.96 -15.74
C LYS A 19 3.48 6.48 -14.36
N LYS A 20 2.31 5.82 -14.31
CA LYS A 20 1.74 5.19 -13.11
C LYS A 20 2.26 3.78 -12.92
N SER A 21 2.76 3.50 -11.72
CA SER A 21 3.26 2.20 -11.28
C SER A 21 2.69 1.84 -9.92
N PHE A 22 2.55 0.55 -9.62
CA PHE A 22 2.10 0.09 -8.32
C PHE A 22 3.25 -0.51 -7.53
N TYR A 23 3.37 -0.09 -6.28
CA TYR A 23 4.31 -0.63 -5.32
C TYR A 23 3.55 -1.34 -4.21
N THR A 24 3.94 -2.57 -3.92
CA THR A 24 3.32 -3.40 -2.87
C THR A 24 4.37 -3.71 -1.82
N GLY A 25 4.03 -3.52 -0.55
CA GLY A 25 4.91 -3.83 0.57
C GLY A 25 4.12 -4.09 1.84
N TYR A 26 4.84 -4.44 2.89
CA TYR A 26 4.29 -4.51 4.23
C TYR A 26 5.14 -3.72 5.22
N THR A 27 4.54 -3.25 6.31
CA THR A 27 5.18 -2.47 7.36
C THR A 27 4.47 -2.71 8.69
N LYS A 28 5.15 -2.41 9.81
CA LYS A 28 4.51 -2.37 11.14
C LYS A 28 3.88 -1.00 11.45
N SER A 29 4.25 0.01 10.69
CA SER A 29 3.74 1.37 10.84
C SER A 29 3.49 1.94 9.46
N LEU A 30 2.21 2.02 9.07
CA LEU A 30 1.78 2.47 7.74
C LEU A 30 2.07 3.96 7.55
N GLU A 31 1.72 4.75 8.56
CA GLU A 31 1.79 6.21 8.55
C GLU A 31 3.23 6.70 8.39
N ASN A 32 4.14 6.24 9.28
CA ASN A 32 5.57 6.50 9.16
C ASN A 32 6.13 6.06 7.80
N ARG A 33 5.66 4.93 7.27
CA ARG A 33 6.14 4.41 5.99
C ARG A 33 5.71 5.29 4.82
N ILE A 34 4.46 5.76 4.81
CA ILE A 34 3.93 6.66 3.78
C ILE A 34 4.65 8.00 3.86
N GLN A 35 4.82 8.55 5.07
CA GLN A 35 5.55 9.80 5.27
C GLN A 35 6.99 9.70 4.74
N LEU A 36 7.74 8.66 5.11
CA LEU A 36 9.09 8.44 4.61
C LEU A 36 9.13 8.31 3.08
N HIS A 37 8.15 7.63 2.49
CA HIS A 37 8.03 7.53 1.05
C HIS A 37 7.74 8.89 0.40
N SER A 38 6.84 9.71 0.96
CA SER A 38 6.50 11.05 0.47
C SER A 38 7.67 12.03 0.60
N GLU A 39 8.48 11.89 1.66
CA GLU A 39 9.70 12.68 1.87
C GLU A 39 10.88 12.19 1.01
N GLY A 40 10.70 11.11 0.23
CA GLY A 40 11.75 10.52 -0.60
C GLY A 40 12.84 9.76 0.18
N LYS A 41 12.62 9.50 1.47
CA LYS A 41 13.53 8.76 2.36
C LYS A 41 13.18 7.26 2.50
N GLY A 42 12.01 6.83 2.03
CA GLY A 42 11.50 5.47 2.25
C GLY A 42 12.12 4.38 1.35
N ALA A 43 12.39 4.68 0.09
CA ALA A 43 13.09 3.78 -0.83
C ALA A 43 13.73 4.54 -2.00
N LYS A 44 14.87 4.05 -2.51
CA LYS A 44 15.54 4.61 -3.70
C LYS A 44 14.58 4.75 -4.89
N TYR A 45 13.65 3.81 -5.06
CA TYR A 45 12.67 3.80 -6.14
C TYR A 45 11.58 4.87 -6.02
N THR A 46 11.29 5.36 -4.81
CA THR A 46 10.17 6.27 -4.54
C THR A 46 10.60 7.74 -4.43
N ARG A 47 11.90 8.03 -4.45
CA ARG A 47 12.44 9.39 -4.36
C ARG A 47 12.02 10.24 -5.58
N GLY A 48 11.41 11.40 -5.33
CA GLY A 48 10.96 12.33 -6.37
C GLY A 48 9.73 11.89 -7.17
N LYS A 49 8.98 10.90 -6.67
CA LYS A 49 7.70 10.47 -7.26
C LYS A 49 6.55 10.93 -6.38
N GLN A 50 5.43 11.27 -7.00
CA GLN A 50 4.20 11.47 -6.25
C GLN A 50 3.67 10.10 -5.85
N ILE A 51 3.33 9.95 -4.57
CA ILE A 51 2.93 8.67 -3.98
C ILE A 51 1.54 8.82 -3.42
N LYS A 52 0.67 7.88 -3.74
CA LYS A 52 -0.70 7.83 -3.24
C LYS A 52 -0.97 6.45 -2.66
N LEU A 53 -1.43 6.39 -1.42
CA LEU A 53 -1.95 5.15 -0.85
C LEU A 53 -3.27 4.81 -1.54
N LEU A 54 -3.36 3.63 -2.15
CA LEU A 54 -4.58 3.17 -2.81
C LEU A 54 -5.30 2.08 -2.00
N PHE A 55 -4.56 1.30 -1.23
CA PHE A 55 -5.09 0.22 -0.43
C PHE A 55 -4.17 -0.07 0.75
N TYR A 56 -4.74 -0.41 1.89
CA TYR A 56 -4.03 -1.00 3.00
C TYR A 56 -4.95 -1.99 3.73
N GLN A 57 -4.34 -2.98 4.38
CA GLN A 57 -5.04 -3.92 5.25
C GLN A 57 -4.15 -4.28 6.43
N SER A 58 -4.73 -4.30 7.64
CA SER A 58 -4.05 -4.66 8.87
C SER A 58 -4.20 -6.16 9.17
N PHE A 59 -3.17 -6.72 9.79
CA PHE A 59 -3.09 -8.13 10.18
C PHE A 59 -2.47 -8.22 11.58
N LYS A 60 -2.99 -9.10 12.42
CA LYS A 60 -2.41 -9.36 13.75
C LYS A 60 -1.12 -10.18 13.66
N ASN A 61 -0.97 -10.95 12.58
CA ASN A 61 0.09 -11.92 12.41
C ASN A 61 1.02 -11.56 11.23
N ARG A 62 2.34 -11.57 11.47
CA ARG A 62 3.34 -11.37 10.41
C ARG A 62 3.19 -12.37 9.27
N SER A 63 2.93 -13.63 9.61
CA SER A 63 2.82 -14.73 8.64
C SER A 63 1.67 -14.49 7.67
N GLU A 64 0.52 -14.04 8.16
CA GLU A 64 -0.64 -13.68 7.34
C GLU A 64 -0.32 -12.49 6.43
N ALA A 65 0.24 -11.41 6.99
CA ALA A 65 0.66 -10.25 6.21
C ALA A 65 1.62 -10.64 5.07
N MET A 66 2.60 -11.51 5.34
CA MET A 66 3.54 -11.99 4.31
C MET A 66 2.88 -12.90 3.27
N LYS A 67 1.88 -13.71 3.64
CA LYS A 67 1.11 -14.53 2.68
C LYS A 67 0.31 -13.63 1.75
N VAL A 68 -0.40 -12.64 2.30
CA VAL A 68 -1.17 -11.67 1.52
C VAL A 68 -0.26 -10.84 0.63
N GLU A 69 0.86 -10.33 1.14
CA GLU A 69 1.83 -9.57 0.33
C GLU A 69 2.37 -10.36 -0.86
N ARG A 70 2.69 -11.65 -0.67
CA ARG A 70 3.10 -12.54 -1.76
C ARG A 70 2.00 -12.74 -2.79
N ASN A 71 0.75 -12.90 -2.34
CA ASN A 71 -0.40 -13.02 -3.24
C ASN A 71 -0.59 -11.72 -4.04
N LEU A 72 -0.55 -10.56 -3.38
CA LEU A 72 -0.63 -9.25 -4.04
C LEU A 72 0.50 -9.03 -5.04
N LYS A 73 1.72 -9.50 -4.77
CA LYS A 73 2.84 -9.41 -5.72
C LYS A 73 2.59 -10.22 -7.00
N LYS A 74 1.91 -11.36 -6.90
CA LYS A 74 1.54 -12.20 -8.06
C LYS A 74 0.42 -11.60 -8.90
N LEU A 75 -0.41 -10.72 -8.34
CA LEU A 75 -1.51 -10.09 -9.07
C LEU A 75 -0.99 -9.20 -10.19
N SER A 76 -1.63 -9.33 -11.36
CA SER A 76 -1.46 -8.43 -12.48
C SER A 76 -1.91 -7.01 -12.13
N LYS A 77 -1.50 -6.03 -12.95
CA LYS A 77 -1.91 -4.63 -12.80
C LYS A 77 -3.45 -4.50 -12.78
N LYS A 78 -4.16 -5.24 -13.63
CA LYS A 78 -5.63 -5.23 -13.73
C LYS A 78 -6.28 -5.76 -12.46
N GLN A 79 -5.81 -6.92 -11.96
CA GLN A 79 -6.33 -7.52 -10.72
C GLN A 79 -6.09 -6.63 -9.50
N LYS A 80 -4.96 -5.92 -9.44
CA LYS A 80 -4.71 -4.93 -8.37
C LYS A 80 -5.71 -3.78 -8.43
N ILE A 81 -5.99 -3.25 -9.62
CA ILE A 81 -6.97 -2.19 -9.81
C ILE A 81 -8.36 -2.66 -9.38
N GLU A 82 -8.76 -3.86 -9.79
CA GLU A 82 -10.03 -4.48 -9.40
C GLU A 82 -10.14 -4.62 -7.88
N LEU A 83 -9.10 -5.17 -7.23
CA LEU A 83 -9.04 -5.27 -5.76
C LEU A 83 -9.21 -3.90 -5.08
N ILE A 84 -8.52 -2.88 -5.59
CA ILE A 84 -8.59 -1.51 -5.07
C ILE A 84 -10.00 -0.94 -5.25
N LEU A 85 -10.64 -1.17 -6.40
CA LEU A 85 -12.00 -0.70 -6.68
C LEU A 85 -13.02 -1.42 -5.80
N SER A 86 -12.92 -2.74 -5.68
CA SER A 86 -13.80 -3.54 -4.81
C SER A 86 -13.67 -3.16 -3.34
N ASN A 87 -12.46 -2.84 -2.85
CA ASN A 87 -12.27 -2.36 -1.48
C ASN A 87 -12.63 -0.88 -1.31
N LYS A 88 -12.49 -0.04 -2.34
CA LYS A 88 -12.97 1.36 -2.29
C LYS A 88 -14.47 1.46 -2.08
N ASN A 89 -15.23 0.48 -2.53
CA ASN A 89 -16.67 0.41 -2.26
C ASN A 89 -16.98 0.15 -0.78
N LEU A 90 -16.00 -0.29 0.03
CA LEU A 90 -16.11 -0.44 1.48
C LEU A 90 -15.64 0.80 2.25
N ILE A 91 -14.83 1.68 1.64
CA ILE A 91 -14.35 2.95 2.25
C ILE A 91 -15.35 4.10 1.98
N LYS A 92 -16.57 3.79 1.54
CA LYS A 92 -17.62 4.81 1.29
C LYS A 92 -18.51 5.13 2.49
N GLU A 93 -18.27 4.54 3.66
CA GLU A 93 -18.99 4.88 4.89
C GLU A 93 -17.99 5.13 6.01
N GLU A 94 -17.42 6.34 6.05
CA GLU A 94 -16.97 6.99 7.29
C GLU A 94 -16.50 8.39 6.88
N ASN A 95 -17.47 9.30 6.77
CA ASN A 95 -17.38 10.75 7.02
C ASN A 95 -18.72 11.38 6.61
N THR A 96 -19.70 11.29 7.51
CA THR A 96 -20.77 12.28 7.67
C THR A 96 -20.78 12.66 9.15
#